data_AF-A0A2S2CM76-F1
#
_entry.id   AF-A0A2S2CM76-F1
#
_cell.length_a   1.000
_cell.length_b   1.000
_cell.length_c   1.000
_cell.angle_alpha   90.00
_cell.angle_beta   90.00
_cell.angle_gamma   90.00
#
_symmetry.space_group_name_H-M   'P 1'
#
loop_
_entity.id
_entity.type
_entity.pdbx_description
1 polymer ?
#
loop_
_entity_poly.entity_id
_entity_poly.type
_entity_poly.pdbx_seq_one_letter_code
_entity_poly.pdbx_strand_id
1 'polypeptide(L)'
;MTGSKGAAKTGTASTSTGRDVDVGALEEAMDEVVETLAVAEQAAEFVRDRSSDPDDRARAAAVQQQAEAMLDAAEQVAGERAAEEEASPPPPSGARPGETIH
;
A
#
# COMPACT_ATOMS: atom_id res chain seq x y z
N MET A 1 -28.69 56.95 11.44
CA MET A 1 -28.23 55.67 12.00
C MET A 1 -28.30 54.65 10.87
N THR A 2 -27.22 54.48 10.09
CA THR A 2 -26.26 53.34 10.18
C THR A 2 -26.98 51.99 10.08
N GLY A 3 -26.75 51.10 9.11
CA GLY A 3 -25.80 51.02 8.02
C GLY A 3 -25.93 49.64 7.35
N SER A 4 -25.27 49.52 6.20
CA SER A 4 -24.63 48.35 5.57
C SER A 4 -24.98 46.90 5.92
N LYS A 5 -24.75 46.08 4.87
CA LYS A 5 -24.28 44.67 4.81
C LYS A 5 -25.42 43.65 4.66
N GLY A 6 -25.52 42.85 3.60
CA GLY A 6 -24.49 42.36 2.68
C GLY A 6 -24.42 40.83 2.77
N ALA A 7 -24.02 40.21 1.66
CA ALA A 7 -23.68 38.81 1.47
C ALA A 7 -24.84 37.84 1.20
N ALA A 8 -25.10 37.68 -0.11
CA ALA A 8 -25.46 36.41 -0.69
C ALA A 8 -24.61 35.29 -0.06
N LYS A 9 -25.24 34.36 0.64
CA LYS A 9 -24.60 33.11 1.01
C LYS A 9 -24.69 32.21 -0.22
N THR A 10 -23.78 32.45 -1.17
CA THR A 10 -23.33 31.41 -2.09
C THR A 10 -22.71 30.32 -1.22
N GLY A 11 -23.55 29.39 -0.78
CA GLY A 11 -23.09 28.06 -0.40
C GLY A 11 -22.60 27.43 -1.69
N THR A 12 -21.38 27.78 -2.06
CA THR A 12 -20.60 27.08 -3.07
C THR A 12 -20.76 25.62 -2.74
N ALA A 13 -21.46 24.90 -3.63
CA ALA A 13 -21.35 23.47 -3.72
C ALA A 13 -19.85 23.19 -3.59
N SER A 14 -19.45 22.50 -2.52
CA SER A 14 -18.17 21.82 -2.53
C SER A 14 -18.35 20.71 -3.56
N THR A 15 -18.23 21.12 -4.82
CA THR A 15 -18.00 20.27 -5.97
C THR A 15 -16.91 19.33 -5.52
N SER A 16 -17.21 18.03 -5.53
CA SER A 16 -16.21 16.99 -5.33
C SER A 16 -15.20 17.08 -6.47
N THR A 17 -14.25 18.01 -6.33
CA THR A 17 -13.04 18.03 -7.12
C THR A 17 -12.34 16.71 -6.85
N GLY A 18 -11.92 16.04 -7.93
CA GLY A 18 -11.51 14.63 -7.99
C GLY A 18 -10.85 14.12 -6.72
N ARG A 19 -11.36 13.00 -6.21
CA ARG A 19 -10.81 12.29 -5.07
C ARG A 19 -9.37 11.91 -5.46
N ASP A 20 -8.39 12.66 -4.96
CA ASP A 20 -6.98 12.31 -5.14
C ASP A 20 -6.80 10.87 -4.68
N VAL A 21 -6.26 10.02 -5.58
CA VAL A 21 -6.04 8.60 -5.27
C VAL A 21 -4.87 8.54 -4.30
N ASP A 22 -5.15 8.20 -3.05
CA ASP A 22 -4.13 8.07 -2.01
C ASP A 22 -3.44 6.71 -2.14
N VAL A 23 -2.27 6.73 -2.79
CA VAL A 23 -1.43 5.54 -2.97
C VAL A 23 -0.79 5.12 -1.64
N GLY A 24 -0.50 6.06 -0.74
CA GLY A 24 0.09 5.73 0.57
C GLY A 24 -0.89 4.95 1.45
N ALA A 25 -2.15 5.37 1.49
CA ALA A 25 -3.20 4.62 2.18
C ALA A 25 -3.43 3.22 1.59
N LEU A 26 -3.19 3.04 0.28
CA LEU A 26 -3.25 1.72 -0.36
C LEU A 26 -2.09 0.83 0.07
N GLU A 27 -0.87 1.37 0.19
CA GLU A 27 0.31 0.64 0.64
C GLU A 27 0.18 0.20 2.10
N GLU A 28 -0.27 1.10 2.99
CA GLU A 28 -0.57 0.75 4.38
C GLU A 28 -1.62 -0.37 4.49
N ALA A 29 -2.66 -0.32 3.65
CA ALA A 29 -3.67 -1.37 3.60
C ALA A 29 -3.10 -2.72 3.11
N MET A 30 -2.12 -2.69 2.20
CA MET A 30 -1.44 -3.90 1.74
C MET A 30 -0.55 -4.49 2.84
N ASP A 31 0.14 -3.68 3.63
CA ASP A 31 0.91 -4.14 4.77
C ASP A 31 0.02 -4.83 5.82
N GLU A 32 -1.15 -4.24 6.14
CA GLU A 32 -2.12 -4.85 7.06
C GLU A 32 -2.67 -6.20 6.53
N VAL A 33 -2.88 -6.30 5.21
CA VAL A 33 -3.28 -7.56 4.58
C VAL A 33 -2.19 -8.62 4.71
N VAL A 34 -0.92 -8.27 4.48
CA VAL A 34 0.23 -9.18 4.62
C VAL A 34 0.34 -9.67 6.07
N GLU A 35 0.22 -8.78 7.05
CA GLU A 35 0.21 -9.17 8.47
C GLU A 35 -0.94 -10.13 8.81
N THR A 36 -2.14 -9.83 8.31
CA THR A 36 -3.33 -10.68 8.52
C THR A 36 -3.15 -12.06 7.89
N LEU A 37 -2.51 -12.11 6.72
CA LEU A 37 -2.25 -13.33 5.99
C LEU A 37 -1.27 -14.25 6.72
N ALA A 38 -0.23 -13.69 7.35
CA ALA A 38 0.69 -14.44 8.21
C ALA A 38 -0.04 -15.04 9.43
N VAL A 39 -0.99 -14.32 10.02
CA VAL A 39 -1.83 -14.86 11.11
C VAL A 39 -2.73 -16.00 10.59
N ALA A 40 -3.28 -15.87 9.37
CA ALA A 40 -4.11 -16.90 8.77
C ALA A 40 -3.31 -18.19 8.47
N GLU A 41 -2.07 -18.06 8.00
CA GLU A 41 -1.14 -19.18 7.80
C GLU A 41 -0.91 -19.94 9.11
N GLN A 42 -0.54 -19.23 10.18
CA GLN A 42 -0.29 -19.83 11.50
C GLN A 42 -1.55 -20.51 12.08
N ALA A 43 -2.71 -19.88 11.91
CA ALA A 43 -3.98 -20.46 12.35
C ALA A 43 -4.32 -21.74 11.57
N ALA A 44 -4.06 -21.75 10.27
CA ALA A 44 -4.26 -22.91 9.42
C ALA A 44 -3.30 -24.06 9.80
N GLU A 45 -2.02 -23.76 10.02
CA GLU A 45 -1.04 -24.73 10.50
C GLU A 45 -1.50 -25.34 11.84
N PHE A 46 -1.92 -24.51 12.79
CA PHE A 46 -2.42 -24.98 14.09
C PHE A 46 -3.60 -25.96 13.94
N VAL A 47 -4.58 -25.64 13.09
CA VAL A 47 -5.74 -26.52 12.85
C VAL A 47 -5.30 -27.82 12.18
N ARG A 48 -4.41 -27.76 11.19
CA ARG A 48 -3.89 -28.93 10.46
C ARG A 48 -3.16 -29.90 11.38
N ASP A 49 -2.44 -29.37 12.38
CA ASP A 49 -1.63 -30.15 13.31
C ASP A 49 -2.43 -30.70 14.49
N ARG A 50 -3.51 -30.02 14.90
CA ARG A 50 -4.31 -30.39 16.07
C ARG A 50 -5.60 -31.11 15.75
N SER A 51 -6.18 -30.94 14.56
CA SER A 51 -7.43 -31.62 14.21
C SER A 51 -7.20 -33.10 13.96
N SER A 52 -8.12 -33.93 14.47
CA SER A 52 -8.19 -35.35 14.16
C SER A 52 -9.06 -35.65 12.94
N ASP A 53 -9.82 -34.67 12.45
CA ASP A 53 -10.68 -34.82 11.27
C ASP A 53 -9.85 -34.61 9.98
N PRO A 54 -9.79 -35.59 9.07
CA PRO A 54 -9.04 -35.45 7.82
C PRO A 54 -9.56 -34.33 6.93
N ASP A 55 -10.85 -34.02 6.95
CA ASP A 55 -11.44 -32.95 6.12
C ASP A 55 -11.02 -31.57 6.63
N ASP A 56 -10.98 -31.38 7.95
CA ASP A 56 -10.49 -30.13 8.56
C ASP A 56 -9.01 -29.92 8.23
N ARG A 57 -8.19 -30.98 8.31
CA ARG A 57 -6.77 -30.91 7.97
C ARG A 57 -6.55 -30.57 6.50
N ALA A 58 -7.36 -31.14 5.61
CA ALA A 58 -7.29 -30.85 4.18
C ALA A 58 -7.66 -29.40 3.88
N ARG A 59 -8.73 -28.89 4.51
CA ARG A 59 -9.15 -27.48 4.38
C ARG A 59 -8.09 -26.53 4.92
N ALA A 60 -7.55 -26.82 6.09
CA ALA A 60 -6.48 -26.03 6.69
C ALA A 60 -5.22 -26.02 5.82
N ALA A 61 -4.83 -27.17 5.26
CA ALA A 61 -3.69 -27.24 4.34
C ALA A 61 -3.90 -26.39 3.06
N ALA A 62 -5.13 -26.32 2.54
CA ALA A 62 -5.45 -25.47 1.39
C ALA A 62 -5.38 -23.98 1.74
N VAL A 63 -5.89 -23.58 2.91
CA VAL A 63 -5.79 -22.19 3.39
C VAL A 63 -4.34 -21.79 3.63
N GLN A 64 -3.55 -22.66 4.25
CA GLN A 64 -2.12 -22.44 4.47
C GLN A 64 -1.38 -22.23 3.14
N GLN A 65 -1.56 -23.11 2.16
CA GLN A 65 -0.91 -22.97 0.84
C GLN A 65 -1.32 -21.67 0.12
N GLN A 66 -2.58 -21.26 0.25
CA GLN A 66 -3.04 -20.01 -0.33
C GLN A 66 -2.40 -18.81 0.37
N ALA A 67 -2.29 -18.85 1.70
CA ALA A 67 -1.66 -17.78 2.48
C ALA A 67 -0.17 -17.65 2.16
N GLU A 68 0.57 -18.76 2.14
CA GLU A 68 1.98 -18.82 1.74
C GLU A 68 2.18 -18.22 0.34
N ALA A 69 1.37 -18.62 -0.65
CA ALA A 69 1.49 -18.11 -2.02
C ALA A 69 1.23 -16.59 -2.13
N MET A 70 0.33 -16.05 -1.31
CA MET A 70 0.04 -14.62 -1.29
C MET A 70 1.14 -13.82 -0.56
N LEU A 71 1.77 -14.38 0.47
CA LEU A 71 2.93 -13.78 1.15
C LEU A 71 4.13 -13.75 0.21
N ASP A 72 4.44 -14.87 -0.47
CA ASP A 72 5.51 -14.94 -1.47
C ASP A 72 5.31 -13.93 -2.60
N ALA A 73 4.07 -13.70 -3.02
CA ALA A 73 3.75 -12.69 -4.02
C ALA A 73 3.98 -11.26 -3.49
N ALA A 74 3.62 -10.98 -2.24
CA ALA A 74 3.86 -9.69 -1.62
C ALA A 74 5.37 -9.39 -1.45
N GLU A 75 6.16 -10.40 -1.07
CA GLU A 75 7.62 -10.28 -0.96
C GLU A 75 8.29 -10.00 -2.32
N GLN A 76 7.83 -10.66 -3.39
CA GLN A 76 8.34 -10.39 -4.75
C GLN A 76 8.09 -8.95 -5.18
N VAL A 77 6.89 -8.41 -4.92
CA VAL A 77 6.54 -7.02 -5.22
C VAL A 77 7.40 -6.05 -4.40
N ALA A 78 7.64 -6.34 -3.13
CA ALA A 78 8.54 -5.53 -2.30
C ALA A 78 10.00 -5.59 -2.81
N GLY A 79 10.45 -6.75 -3.26
CA GLY A 79 11.79 -6.94 -3.84
C GLY A 79 11.99 -6.21 -5.17
N GLU A 80 11.00 -6.21 -6.06
CA GLU A 80 11.06 -5.45 -7.32
C GLU A 80 11.14 -3.93 -7.07
N ARG A 81 10.38 -3.41 -6.09
CA ARG A 81 10.47 -1.99 -5.69
C ARG A 81 11.85 -1.61 -5.17
N ALA A 82 12.46 -2.45 -4.34
CA ALA A 82 13.81 -2.21 -3.83
C ALA A 82 14.88 -2.21 -4.94
N ALA A 83 14.72 -3.04 -5.97
CA ALA A 83 15.62 -3.09 -7.11
C ALA A 83 15.51 -1.85 -8.02
N GLU A 84 14.31 -1.27 -8.17
CA GLU A 84 14.10 -0.03 -8.91
C GLU A 84 14.68 1.20 -8.18
N GLU A 85 14.67 1.21 -6.85
CA GLU A 85 15.22 2.29 -6.04
C GLU A 85 16.76 2.33 -6.06
N GLU A 86 17.43 1.17 -6.08
CA GLU A 86 18.89 1.08 -6.28
C GLU A 86 19.35 1.46 -7.70
N ALA A 87 18.48 1.35 -8.70
CA ALA A 87 18.81 1.65 -10.09
C ALA A 87 18.78 3.17 -10.42
N SER A 88 18.39 4.04 -9.47
CA SER A 88 18.45 5.49 -9.67
C SER A 88 19.90 6.00 -9.69
N PRO A 89 20.39 6.57 -10.81
CA PRO A 89 21.73 7.12 -10.85
C PRO A 89 21.86 8.29 -9.88
N PRO A 90 23.02 8.49 -9.22
CA PRO A 90 23.21 9.63 -8.34
C PRO A 90 22.92 10.93 -9.10
N PRO A 91 22.33 11.95 -8.44
CA PRO A 91 22.11 13.24 -9.08
C PRO A 91 23.47 13.76 -9.61
N PRO A 92 23.53 14.32 -10.83
CA PRO A 92 24.79 14.83 -11.36
C PRO A 92 25.33 15.89 -10.40
N SER A 93 26.42 15.54 -9.72
CA SER A 93 27.14 16.45 -8.84
C SER A 93 27.73 17.57 -9.69
N GLY A 94 27.06 18.73 -9.67
CA GLY A 94 27.67 20.03 -9.96
C GLY A 94 27.83 20.41 -11.42
N ALA A 95 26.74 20.72 -12.12
CA ALA A 95 26.79 21.71 -13.20
C ALA A 95 26.65 23.11 -12.57
N ARG A 96 27.77 23.76 -12.27
CA ARG A 96 27.77 25.18 -11.89
C ARG A 96 27.33 26.03 -13.11
N PRO A 97 26.42 27.00 -12.95
CA PRO A 97 26.01 27.85 -14.04
C PRO A 97 27.05 28.95 -14.28
N GLY A 98 27.62 28.97 -15.50
CA GLY A 98 28.32 30.14 -16.03
C GLY A 98 29.81 29.95 -16.28
N GLU A 99 30.17 29.42 -17.45
CA GLU A 99 31.47 29.72 -18.06
C GLU A 99 31.27 29.94 -19.57
N THR A 100 31.12 31.20 -19.95
CA THR A 100 31.29 31.70 -21.32
C THR A 100 32.76 31.53 -21.71
N ILE A 101 33.05 30.67 -22.67
CA ILE A 101 34.38 30.59 -23.28
C ILE A 101 34.36 31.42 -24.58
N HIS A 102 35.28 32.39 -24.62
CA HIS A 102 35.60 33.30 -25.72
C HIS A 102 36.28 32.60 -26.89
#